data_AF-A0A357EEG9-F1
#
_entry.id   AF-A0A357EEG9-F1
#
_cell.length_a   1.000
_cell.length_b   1.000
_cell.length_c   1.000
_cell.angle_alpha   90.00
_cell.angle_beta   90.00
_cell.angle_gamma   90.00
#
_symmetry.space_group_name_H-M   'P 1'
#
loop_
_entity.id
_entity.type
_entity.pdbx_description
1 polymer ?
#
loop_
_entity_poly.entity_id
_entity_poly.type
_entity_poly.pdbx_seq_one_letter_code
_entity_poly.pdbx_strand_id
1 'polypeptide(L)'
;MSVMSTNRYLGLSLSVLLGVAWLPEAGAQMPAQSACHNAAAPRTAIYFVNGVTTTRDEARLNGGKLELQFLHKLPTMAPAVQAMCHLFFLNINPTSGAVKDFLEAGQQRLGLTSTTFWQGLEGAGLATSGVIAQVLQRSVNNADQIDQETIQRHASAYREQIASPSCRRVLIVPHSQGNLYSNASYDEVYGQVEKPPLGALKIVGVATPADAVQGGGLYRTSSTDVLISGIRLVLSGTLPANTHWGISPLLVSPAYSGGHSFIGYLTAEPSRTQILTDMESSLIALASVNPC
;
A
#
# COMPACT_ATOMS: atom_id res chain seq x y z
N MET A 1 24.66 -53.68 63.12
CA MET A 1 25.46 -53.97 61.91
C MET A 1 24.65 -54.91 61.03
N SER A 2 24.03 -54.39 59.98
CA SER A 2 23.32 -55.19 58.98
C SER A 2 23.48 -54.49 57.63
N VAL A 3 24.02 -55.23 56.67
CA VAL A 3 24.25 -54.80 55.28
C VAL A 3 23.24 -55.56 54.42
N MET A 4 22.37 -54.83 53.72
CA MET A 4 21.57 -55.29 52.57
C MET A 4 21.54 -54.11 51.59
N SER A 5 22.28 -54.17 50.47
CA SER A 5 21.97 -54.83 49.20
C SER A 5 20.78 -54.24 48.43
N THR A 6 21.07 -53.93 47.16
CA THR A 6 20.19 -53.81 45.99
C THR A 6 19.21 -52.64 45.94
N ASN A 7 19.59 -51.59 45.19
CA ASN A 7 18.63 -50.65 44.61
C ASN A 7 18.36 -51.01 43.15
N ARG A 8 17.07 -51.14 42.85
CA ARG A 8 16.47 -51.54 41.58
C ARG A 8 16.47 -50.38 40.60
N TYR A 9 16.79 -50.68 39.34
CA TYR A 9 16.51 -49.81 38.20
C TYR A 9 14.98 -49.77 37.96
N LEU A 10 14.41 -48.57 37.98
CA LEU A 10 13.06 -48.31 37.47
C LEU A 10 13.21 -47.41 36.25
N GLY A 11 12.89 -47.95 35.07
CA GLY A 11 12.89 -47.21 33.81
C GLY A 11 11.75 -46.21 33.78
N LEU A 12 12.07 -44.95 33.50
CA LEU A 12 11.11 -44.00 32.96
C LEU A 12 11.26 -43.97 31.44
N SER A 13 10.24 -44.49 30.76
CA SER A 13 10.07 -44.40 29.32
C SER A 13 9.65 -42.97 28.98
N LEU A 14 10.53 -42.20 28.36
CA LEU A 14 10.26 -40.85 27.89
C LEU A 14 9.55 -40.94 26.53
N SER A 15 8.22 -41.01 26.56
CA SER A 15 7.40 -40.87 25.35
C SER A 15 7.24 -39.39 25.02
N VAL A 16 8.12 -38.85 24.17
CA VAL A 16 7.92 -37.54 23.51
C VAL A 16 7.49 -37.82 22.08
N LEU A 17 6.18 -37.80 21.87
CA LEU A 17 5.57 -37.53 20.58
C LEU A 17 4.68 -36.31 20.78
N LEU A 18 4.97 -35.24 20.05
CA LEU A 18 4.02 -34.64 19.11
C LEU A 18 4.70 -33.47 18.40
N GLY A 19 4.56 -33.49 17.08
CA GLY A 19 5.30 -32.66 16.14
C GLY A 19 5.10 -31.17 16.36
N VAL A 20 6.21 -30.44 16.23
CA VAL A 20 6.18 -29.04 15.85
C VAL A 20 5.65 -29.01 14.42
N ALA A 21 4.33 -28.85 14.27
CA ALA A 21 3.75 -28.46 13.00
C ALA A 21 4.25 -27.04 12.73
N TRP A 22 5.25 -26.94 11.85
CA TRP A 22 5.57 -25.70 11.17
C TRP A 22 4.37 -25.37 10.28
N LEU A 23 3.45 -24.55 10.80
CA LEU A 23 2.46 -23.90 9.96
C LEU A 23 3.21 -22.91 9.07
N PRO A 24 3.03 -22.94 7.73
CA PRO A 24 3.46 -21.82 6.92
C PRO A 24 2.67 -20.60 7.40
N GLU A 25 3.35 -19.46 7.57
CA GLU A 25 2.70 -18.16 7.74
C GLU A 25 1.93 -17.83 6.46
N ALA A 26 0.74 -18.38 6.33
CA ALA A 26 -0.30 -17.80 5.50
C ALA A 26 -0.53 -16.40 6.07
N GLY A 27 -0.12 -15.38 5.32
CA GLY A 27 -0.23 -13.98 5.73
C GLY A 27 -1.65 -13.68 6.18
N ALA A 28 -1.85 -13.59 7.49
CA ALA A 28 -3.15 -13.32 8.08
C ALA A 28 -3.60 -11.91 7.64
N GLN A 29 -4.51 -11.86 6.66
CA GLN A 29 -5.34 -10.68 6.44
C GLN A 29 -6.19 -10.51 7.70
N MET A 30 -6.06 -9.37 8.37
CA MET A 30 -6.90 -9.05 9.53
C MET A 30 -8.37 -9.00 9.08
N PRO A 31 -9.31 -9.49 9.89
CA PRO A 31 -10.73 -9.41 9.57
C PRO A 31 -11.13 -7.96 9.36
N ALA A 32 -11.89 -7.69 8.29
CA ALA A 32 -12.28 -6.34 7.93
C ALA A 32 -13.14 -5.69 9.02
N GLN A 33 -12.76 -4.49 9.44
CA GLN A 33 -13.62 -3.64 10.25
C GLN A 33 -14.63 -2.95 9.32
N SER A 34 -15.89 -2.91 9.77
CA SER A 34 -17.01 -2.53 8.92
C SER A 34 -17.64 -1.21 9.37
N ALA A 35 -17.81 -0.29 8.42
CA ALA A 35 -18.59 0.93 8.59
C ALA A 35 -19.92 0.75 7.85
N CYS A 36 -20.88 0.15 8.55
CA CYS A 36 -22.14 -0.26 7.95
C CYS A 36 -23.30 0.17 8.85
N HIS A 37 -24.18 1.01 8.30
CA HIS A 37 -25.44 1.36 8.96
C HIS A 37 -26.51 0.26 8.80
N ASN A 38 -26.40 -0.58 7.76
CA ASN A 38 -27.32 -1.66 7.45
C ASN A 38 -26.55 -2.88 6.90
N ALA A 39 -26.79 -4.07 7.45
CA ALA A 39 -26.14 -5.31 7.02
C ALA A 39 -26.50 -5.73 5.58
N ALA A 40 -27.65 -5.29 5.07
CA ALA A 40 -28.11 -5.54 3.70
C ALA A 40 -27.63 -4.48 2.69
N ALA A 41 -26.92 -3.44 3.13
CA ALA A 41 -26.39 -2.43 2.24
C ALA A 41 -25.39 -3.05 1.25
N PRO A 42 -25.33 -2.56 -0.01
CA PRO A 42 -24.30 -2.98 -0.93
C PRO A 42 -22.91 -2.66 -0.34
N ARG A 43 -21.96 -3.56 -0.58
CA ARG A 43 -20.67 -3.54 0.11
C ARG A 43 -19.55 -3.07 -0.82
N THR A 44 -18.63 -2.31 -0.26
CA THR A 44 -17.38 -1.89 -0.92
C THR A 44 -16.20 -2.27 -0.05
N ALA A 45 -15.25 -2.99 -0.62
CA ALA A 45 -13.96 -3.26 0.00
C ALA A 45 -12.98 -2.14 -0.35
N ILE A 46 -12.36 -1.53 0.66
CA ILE A 46 -11.36 -0.48 0.53
C ILE A 46 -10.02 -1.06 0.97
N TYR A 47 -9.07 -1.17 0.06
CA TYR A 47 -7.74 -1.69 0.34
C TYR A 47 -6.72 -0.57 0.46
N PHE A 48 -5.97 -0.54 1.56
CA PHE A 48 -4.71 0.19 1.60
C PHE A 48 -3.56 -0.69 1.10
N VAL A 49 -2.64 -0.11 0.32
CA VAL A 49 -1.42 -0.78 -0.18
C VAL A 49 -0.19 0.05 0.17
N ASN A 50 0.79 -0.56 0.84
CA ASN A 50 1.92 0.17 1.43
C ASN A 50 2.97 0.65 0.41
N GLY A 51 3.80 1.59 0.87
CA GLY A 51 4.97 2.04 0.14
C GLY A 51 6.21 1.19 0.41
N VAL A 52 7.34 1.63 -0.14
CA VAL A 52 8.67 1.08 0.16
C VAL A 52 9.02 1.23 1.64
N THR A 53 9.89 0.34 2.11
CA THR A 53 10.47 0.30 3.45
C THR A 53 9.45 0.40 4.59
N THR A 54 8.20 0.02 4.34
CA THR A 54 7.11 0.09 5.31
C THR A 54 7.00 -1.27 6.00
N THR A 55 7.18 -1.31 7.30
CA THR A 55 6.95 -2.52 8.11
C THR A 55 5.47 -2.90 8.13
N ARG A 56 5.16 -4.12 8.55
CA ARG A 56 3.78 -4.59 8.69
C ARG A 56 2.96 -3.71 9.65
N ASP A 57 3.57 -3.27 10.76
CA ASP A 57 2.87 -2.44 11.74
C ASP A 57 2.69 -1.00 11.25
N GLU A 58 3.66 -0.42 10.55
CA GLU A 58 3.47 0.87 9.88
C GLU A 58 2.40 0.80 8.78
N ALA A 59 2.34 -0.30 8.02
CA ALA A 59 1.31 -0.50 7.02
C ALA A 59 -0.09 -0.56 7.64
N ARG A 60 -0.23 -1.21 8.81
CA ARG A 60 -1.48 -1.21 9.61
C ARG A 60 -1.81 0.18 10.14
N LEU A 61 -0.84 0.92 10.67
CA LEU A 61 -1.04 2.29 11.15
C LEU A 61 -1.49 3.22 10.01
N ASN A 62 -0.87 3.10 8.83
CA ASN A 62 -1.23 3.86 7.65
C ASN A 62 -2.66 3.53 7.19
N GLY A 63 -3.00 2.24 7.07
CA GLY A 63 -4.36 1.79 6.74
C GLY A 63 -5.40 2.24 7.76
N GLY A 64 -5.11 2.13 9.06
CA GLY A 64 -5.99 2.60 10.13
C GLY A 64 -6.15 4.12 10.14
N LYS A 65 -5.11 4.88 9.79
CA LYS A 65 -5.21 6.34 9.60
C LYS A 65 -6.13 6.70 8.43
N LEU A 66 -6.00 5.99 7.30
CA LEU A 66 -6.90 6.16 6.15
C LEU A 66 -8.35 5.90 6.54
N GLU A 67 -8.61 4.76 7.20
CA GLU A 67 -9.93 4.41 7.70
C GLU A 67 -10.48 5.51 8.63
N LEU A 68 -9.72 5.93 9.63
CA LEU A 68 -10.16 6.96 10.56
C LEU A 68 -10.50 8.29 9.88
N GLN A 69 -9.68 8.73 8.91
CA GLN A 69 -9.95 9.96 8.16
C GLN A 69 -11.17 9.81 7.24
N PHE A 70 -11.34 8.63 6.62
CA PHE A 70 -12.51 8.32 5.81
C PHE A 70 -13.79 8.35 6.65
N LEU A 71 -13.81 7.64 7.79
CA LEU A 71 -14.98 7.58 8.67
C LEU A 71 -15.34 8.94 9.25
N HIS A 72 -14.35 9.79 9.51
CA HIS A 72 -14.59 11.17 9.93
C HIS A 72 -15.29 12.00 8.85
N LYS A 73 -14.93 11.82 7.56
CA LYS A 73 -15.55 12.55 6.45
C LYS A 73 -16.89 11.94 6.01
N LEU A 74 -17.10 10.63 6.19
CA LEU A 74 -18.26 9.87 5.70
C LEU A 74 -19.62 10.56 5.96
N PRO A 75 -19.93 11.15 7.13
CA PRO A 75 -21.21 11.83 7.38
C PRO A 75 -21.48 13.04 6.48
N THR A 76 -20.45 13.58 5.85
CA THR A 76 -20.52 14.73 4.93
C THR A 76 -20.35 14.36 3.46
N MET A 77 -20.09 13.08 3.17
CA MET A 77 -19.98 12.58 1.79
C MET A 77 -21.36 12.48 1.12
N ALA A 78 -21.40 12.29 -0.19
CA ALA A 78 -22.63 12.09 -0.95
C ALA A 78 -23.49 10.94 -0.38
N PRO A 79 -24.84 11.04 -0.43
CA PRO A 79 -25.75 10.01 0.10
C PRO A 79 -25.50 8.61 -0.48
N ALA A 80 -25.10 8.52 -1.75
CA ALA A 80 -24.76 7.25 -2.40
C ALA A 80 -23.57 6.53 -1.73
N VAL A 81 -22.63 7.28 -1.16
CA VAL A 81 -21.49 6.72 -0.41
C VAL A 81 -21.90 6.35 1.01
N GLN A 82 -22.71 7.20 1.67
CA GLN A 82 -23.21 6.94 3.03
C GLN A 82 -24.09 5.68 3.11
N ALA A 83 -24.83 5.37 2.04
CA ALA A 83 -25.72 4.22 1.97
C ALA A 83 -24.99 2.86 1.84
N MET A 84 -23.67 2.87 1.62
CA MET A 84 -22.86 1.67 1.39
C MET A 84 -22.24 1.16 2.69
N CYS A 85 -21.97 -0.15 2.73
CA CYS A 85 -21.20 -0.79 3.79
C CYS A 85 -19.72 -0.85 3.38
N HIS A 86 -18.86 -0.09 4.05
CA HIS A 86 -17.44 0.02 3.72
C HIS A 86 -16.61 -0.91 4.59
N LEU A 87 -15.76 -1.72 3.97
CA LEU A 87 -14.92 -2.72 4.63
C LEU A 87 -13.46 -2.40 4.35
N PHE A 88 -12.66 -2.17 5.39
CA PHE A 88 -11.25 -1.82 5.23
C PHE A 88 -10.35 -3.06 5.27
N PHE A 89 -9.42 -3.12 4.33
CA PHE A 89 -8.47 -4.20 4.18
C PHE A 89 -7.05 -3.65 3.99
N LEU A 90 -6.09 -4.49 4.30
CA LEU A 90 -4.67 -4.21 4.11
C LEU A 90 -4.09 -5.23 3.13
N ASN A 91 -3.47 -4.73 2.07
CA ASN A 91 -2.67 -5.53 1.16
C ASN A 91 -1.21 -5.08 1.26
N ILE A 92 -0.34 -5.98 1.72
CA ILE A 92 1.08 -5.67 1.93
C ILE A 92 1.90 -6.17 0.76
N ASN A 93 2.74 -5.30 0.19
CA ASN A 93 3.78 -5.66 -0.77
C ASN A 93 5.19 -5.52 -0.18
N PRO A 94 6.15 -6.36 -0.62
CA PRO A 94 7.55 -6.18 -0.27
C PRO A 94 8.09 -4.90 -0.91
N THR A 95 9.24 -4.45 -0.41
CA THR A 95 10.03 -3.40 -1.07
C THR A 95 10.84 -4.02 -2.19
N SER A 96 10.66 -3.57 -3.43
CA SER A 96 11.29 -4.16 -4.62
C SER A 96 11.50 -3.16 -5.77
N GLY A 97 12.10 -3.58 -6.88
CA GLY A 97 12.18 -2.81 -8.13
C GLY A 97 12.79 -1.40 -8.03
N ALA A 98 12.44 -0.55 -8.99
CA ALA A 98 13.12 0.73 -9.21
C ALA A 98 13.03 1.75 -8.05
N VAL A 99 11.92 1.78 -7.29
CA VAL A 99 11.81 2.67 -6.13
C VAL A 99 12.76 2.23 -5.01
N LYS A 100 12.92 0.91 -4.83
CA LYS A 100 13.93 0.34 -3.94
C LYS A 100 15.33 0.67 -4.46
N ASP A 101 15.60 0.43 -5.73
CA ASP A 101 16.92 0.68 -6.33
C ASP A 101 17.32 2.16 -6.23
N PHE A 102 16.37 3.08 -6.38
CA PHE A 102 16.58 4.52 -6.18
C PHE A 102 17.03 4.83 -4.74
N LEU A 103 16.29 4.30 -3.75
CA LEU A 103 16.61 4.49 -2.34
C LEU A 103 17.93 3.83 -1.95
N GLU A 104 18.15 2.59 -2.40
CA GLU A 104 19.37 1.82 -2.13
C GLU A 104 20.59 2.47 -2.79
N ALA A 105 20.48 2.98 -4.01
CA ALA A 105 21.59 3.71 -4.64
C ALA A 105 21.98 4.96 -3.86
N GLY A 106 20.99 5.73 -3.42
CA GLY A 106 21.24 6.90 -2.59
C GLY A 106 21.92 6.55 -1.27
N GLN A 107 21.44 5.53 -0.57
CA GLN A 107 21.95 5.17 0.75
C GLN A 107 23.29 4.41 0.69
N GLN A 108 23.37 3.37 -0.15
CA GLN A 108 24.52 2.45 -0.19
C GLN A 108 25.71 3.01 -0.96
N ARG A 109 25.49 3.70 -2.09
CA ARG A 109 26.61 4.18 -2.93
C ARG A 109 27.19 5.51 -2.48
N LEU A 110 26.39 6.33 -1.82
CA LEU A 110 26.81 7.65 -1.35
C LEU A 110 27.01 7.71 0.17
N GLY A 111 26.83 6.60 0.87
CA GLY A 111 26.98 6.51 2.33
C GLY A 111 26.01 7.42 3.09
N LEU A 112 24.85 7.73 2.48
CA LEU A 112 23.92 8.70 3.02
C LEU A 112 23.00 8.05 4.04
N THR A 113 22.78 8.78 5.13
CA THR A 113 21.62 8.53 6.00
C THR A 113 20.33 8.94 5.29
N SER A 114 19.18 8.47 5.78
CA SER A 114 17.87 8.88 5.25
C SER A 114 17.73 10.41 5.24
N THR A 115 18.10 11.08 6.32
CA THR A 115 18.02 12.55 6.43
C THR A 115 18.91 13.26 5.40
N THR A 116 20.16 12.84 5.25
CA THR A 116 21.09 13.45 4.29
C THR A 116 20.70 13.16 2.84
N PHE A 117 20.11 12.00 2.58
CA PHE A 117 19.51 11.67 1.29
C PHE A 117 18.37 12.63 0.93
N TRP A 118 17.41 12.85 1.85
CA TRP A 118 16.30 13.77 1.61
C TRP A 118 16.76 15.22 1.40
N GLN A 119 17.70 15.69 2.22
CA GLN A 119 18.28 17.03 2.06
C GLN A 119 19.00 17.21 0.72
N GLY A 120 19.74 16.18 0.27
CA GLY A 120 20.43 16.24 -1.01
C GLY A 120 19.50 16.13 -2.23
N LEU A 121 18.34 15.47 -2.10
CA LEU A 121 17.29 15.49 -3.13
C LEU A 121 16.58 16.83 -3.21
N GLU A 122 16.33 17.46 -2.07
CA GLU A 122 15.70 18.77 -1.99
C GLU A 122 16.53 19.86 -2.68
N GLY A 123 17.86 19.83 -2.54
CA GLY A 123 18.78 20.68 -3.29
C GLY A 123 19.00 20.28 -4.75
N ALA A 124 18.26 19.29 -5.27
CA ALA A 124 18.39 18.67 -6.60
C ALA A 124 19.77 18.03 -6.94
N GLY A 125 20.79 18.22 -6.11
CA GLY A 125 22.16 17.76 -6.38
C GLY A 125 22.32 16.23 -6.45
N LEU A 126 21.53 15.48 -5.67
CA LEU A 126 21.57 14.01 -5.72
C LEU A 126 20.82 13.43 -6.91
N ALA A 127 19.60 13.91 -7.17
CA ALA A 127 18.78 13.41 -8.26
C ALA A 127 19.40 13.65 -9.65
N THR A 128 20.19 14.71 -9.79
CA THR A 128 20.94 15.05 -11.01
C THR A 128 22.33 14.42 -11.08
N SER A 129 22.75 13.69 -10.04
CA SER A 129 24.05 13.03 -10.03
C SER A 129 24.10 11.88 -11.03
N GLY A 130 25.17 11.82 -11.84
CA GLY A 130 25.36 10.77 -12.85
C GLY A 130 25.37 9.34 -12.28
N VAL A 131 25.70 9.19 -10.99
CA VAL A 131 25.69 7.91 -10.28
C VAL A 131 24.26 7.41 -10.06
N ILE A 132 23.35 8.29 -9.64
CA ILE A 132 21.93 7.94 -9.45
C ILE A 132 21.26 7.71 -10.82
N ALA A 133 21.59 8.54 -11.82
CA ALA A 133 21.11 8.35 -13.19
C ALA A 133 21.52 7.00 -13.80
N GLN A 134 22.77 6.54 -13.59
CA GLN A 134 23.25 5.24 -14.08
C GLN A 134 22.56 4.04 -13.41
N VAL A 135 22.16 4.15 -12.15
CA VAL A 135 21.40 3.07 -11.49
C VAL A 135 19.99 2.95 -12.08
N LEU A 136 19.38 4.08 -12.43
CA LEU A 136 18.00 4.16 -12.92
C LEU A 136 17.87 3.92 -14.42
N GLN A 137 18.99 3.87 -15.16
CA GLN A 137 19.05 3.35 -16.53
C GLN A 137 18.71 1.85 -16.61
N ARG A 138 18.62 1.13 -15.48
CA ARG A 138 18.04 -0.21 -15.43
C ARG A 138 16.51 -0.13 -15.36
N SER A 139 15.91 0.18 -16.52
CA SER A 139 14.50 0.01 -16.93
C SER A 139 13.46 0.00 -15.80
N VAL A 140 12.81 1.14 -15.55
CA VAL A 140 11.76 1.31 -14.53
C VAL A 140 10.34 1.02 -15.05
N ASN A 141 10.23 0.47 -16.25
CA ASN A 141 8.95 0.51 -16.97
C ASN A 141 8.13 -0.79 -16.91
N ASN A 142 8.58 -1.85 -16.24
CA ASN A 142 7.87 -3.13 -16.27
C ASN A 142 7.54 -3.67 -14.88
N ALA A 143 6.30 -4.15 -14.76
CA ALA A 143 5.84 -5.04 -13.69
C ALA A 143 6.79 -6.24 -13.46
N ASP A 144 7.62 -6.60 -14.44
CA ASP A 144 8.66 -7.62 -14.39
C ASP A 144 9.73 -7.42 -13.29
N GLN A 145 9.76 -6.26 -12.64
CA GLN A 145 10.72 -5.95 -11.56
C GLN A 145 10.09 -5.85 -10.17
N ILE A 146 8.78 -6.05 -10.05
CA ILE A 146 8.07 -6.12 -8.77
C ILE A 146 7.53 -7.52 -8.56
N ASP A 147 7.40 -7.92 -7.29
CA ASP A 147 7.10 -9.30 -6.91
C ASP A 147 5.79 -9.84 -7.54
N GLN A 148 5.90 -10.75 -8.50
CA GLN A 148 4.76 -11.28 -9.27
C GLN A 148 3.79 -12.08 -8.40
N GLU A 149 4.30 -12.80 -7.40
CA GLU A 149 3.46 -13.54 -6.45
C GLU A 149 2.56 -12.56 -5.67
N THR A 150 3.10 -11.43 -5.24
CA THR A 150 2.32 -10.36 -4.60
C THR A 150 1.29 -9.76 -5.55
N ILE A 151 1.62 -9.54 -6.82
CA ILE A 151 0.64 -9.06 -7.82
C ILE A 151 -0.54 -10.03 -7.92
N GLN A 152 -0.26 -11.33 -8.09
CA GLN A 152 -1.28 -12.37 -8.20
C GLN A 152 -2.12 -12.48 -6.92
N ARG A 153 -1.50 -12.35 -5.75
CA ARG A 153 -2.18 -12.34 -4.45
C ARG A 153 -3.13 -11.15 -4.31
N HIS A 154 -2.68 -9.95 -4.68
CA HIS A 154 -3.51 -8.74 -4.65
C HIS A 154 -4.68 -8.87 -5.62
N ALA A 155 -4.42 -9.27 -6.87
CA ALA A 155 -5.44 -9.48 -7.89
C ALA A 155 -6.48 -10.52 -7.47
N SER A 156 -6.05 -11.65 -6.92
CA SER A 156 -6.94 -12.70 -6.39
C SER A 156 -7.83 -12.15 -5.27
N ALA A 157 -7.26 -11.42 -4.31
CA ALA A 157 -8.02 -10.81 -3.23
C ALA A 157 -9.10 -9.85 -3.77
N TYR A 158 -8.80 -9.04 -4.79
CA TYR A 158 -9.79 -8.14 -5.40
C TYR A 158 -10.89 -8.92 -6.14
N ARG A 159 -10.54 -9.97 -6.88
CA ARG A 159 -11.52 -10.83 -7.57
C ARG A 159 -12.46 -11.53 -6.60
N GLU A 160 -11.95 -12.03 -5.49
CA GLU A 160 -12.76 -12.67 -4.44
C GLU A 160 -13.77 -11.69 -3.79
N GLN A 161 -13.44 -10.40 -3.72
CA GLN A 161 -14.40 -9.39 -3.28
C GLN A 161 -15.49 -9.15 -4.34
N ILE A 162 -15.11 -9.11 -5.62
CA ILE A 162 -16.04 -8.78 -6.71
C ILE A 162 -16.97 -9.94 -7.05
N ALA A 163 -16.44 -11.16 -7.09
CA ALA A 163 -17.18 -12.35 -7.50
C ALA A 163 -18.29 -12.73 -6.49
N SER A 164 -19.26 -13.50 -6.98
CA SER A 164 -20.25 -14.17 -6.12
C SER A 164 -19.55 -15.12 -5.13
N PRO A 165 -19.96 -15.18 -3.86
CA PRO A 165 -21.15 -14.54 -3.26
C PRO A 165 -20.87 -13.17 -2.62
N SER A 166 -19.64 -12.67 -2.67
CA SER A 166 -19.24 -11.42 -2.03
C SER A 166 -19.91 -10.21 -2.68
N CYS A 167 -19.90 -10.17 -4.02
CA CYS A 167 -20.56 -9.15 -4.84
C CYS A 167 -20.26 -7.72 -4.36
N ARG A 168 -18.99 -7.46 -4.04
CA ARG A 168 -18.51 -6.18 -3.53
C ARG A 168 -17.86 -5.38 -4.64
N ARG A 169 -17.94 -4.06 -4.52
CA ARG A 169 -17.08 -3.15 -5.28
C ARG A 169 -15.72 -3.06 -4.58
N VAL A 170 -14.67 -2.69 -5.31
CA VAL A 170 -13.34 -2.56 -4.74
C VAL A 170 -12.75 -1.19 -5.04
N LEU A 171 -12.27 -0.52 -4.00
CA LEU A 171 -11.45 0.69 -4.08
C LEU A 171 -10.07 0.37 -3.53
N ILE A 172 -9.02 0.69 -4.28
CA ILE A 172 -7.63 0.57 -3.82
C ILE A 172 -7.08 1.97 -3.57
N VAL A 173 -6.44 2.17 -2.43
CA VAL A 173 -5.74 3.40 -2.04
C VAL A 173 -4.28 3.07 -1.79
N PRO A 174 -3.46 2.98 -2.85
CA PRO A 174 -2.04 2.71 -2.71
C PRO A 174 -1.22 3.95 -2.37
N HIS A 175 -0.08 3.72 -1.72
CA HIS A 175 0.91 4.74 -1.45
C HIS A 175 2.26 4.41 -2.11
N SER A 176 2.93 5.39 -2.73
CA SER A 176 4.29 5.23 -3.26
C SER A 176 4.39 4.04 -4.22
N GLN A 177 5.34 3.13 -4.01
CA GLN A 177 5.46 1.87 -4.73
C GLN A 177 4.19 1.02 -4.76
N GLY A 178 3.32 1.12 -3.75
CA GLY A 178 2.03 0.44 -3.78
C GLY A 178 1.20 0.77 -5.03
N ASN A 179 1.44 1.92 -5.68
CA ASN A 179 0.79 2.27 -6.95
C ASN A 179 1.24 1.35 -8.09
N LEU A 180 2.52 0.98 -8.15
CA LEU A 180 3.04 0.04 -9.16
C LEU A 180 2.41 -1.35 -8.98
N TYR A 181 2.36 -1.83 -7.73
CA TYR A 181 1.68 -3.08 -7.40
C TYR A 181 0.19 -3.03 -7.72
N SER A 182 -0.48 -1.91 -7.44
CA SER A 182 -1.92 -1.77 -7.68
C SER A 182 -2.25 -1.67 -9.16
N ASN A 183 -1.42 -0.97 -9.94
CA ASN A 183 -1.54 -0.93 -11.40
C ASN A 183 -1.36 -2.33 -12.00
N ALA A 184 -0.28 -3.03 -11.64
CA ALA A 184 -0.04 -4.39 -12.13
C ALA A 184 -1.15 -5.37 -11.70
N SER A 185 -1.65 -5.24 -10.46
CA SER A 185 -2.76 -6.07 -9.97
C SER A 185 -4.07 -5.76 -10.67
N TYR A 186 -4.31 -4.50 -11.06
CA TYR A 186 -5.47 -4.12 -11.88
C TYR A 186 -5.39 -4.79 -13.26
N ASP A 187 -4.23 -4.74 -13.89
CA ASP A 187 -3.99 -5.38 -15.19
C ASP A 187 -4.16 -6.90 -15.09
N GLU A 188 -3.68 -7.53 -14.02
CA GLU A 188 -3.91 -8.95 -13.73
C GLU A 188 -5.39 -9.27 -13.55
N VAL A 189 -6.17 -8.44 -12.82
CA VAL A 189 -7.62 -8.63 -12.64
C VAL A 189 -8.36 -8.63 -13.97
N TYR A 190 -8.04 -7.68 -14.87
CA TYR A 190 -8.73 -7.48 -16.15
C TYR A 190 -8.07 -8.17 -17.35
N GLY A 191 -6.90 -8.79 -17.15
CA GLY A 191 -6.17 -9.59 -18.14
C GLY A 191 -6.66 -11.03 -18.25
N GLN A 192 -7.40 -11.52 -17.26
CA GLN A 192 -7.97 -12.86 -17.27
C GLN A 192 -9.14 -13.02 -18.25
N VAL A 193 -9.46 -14.29 -18.59
CA VAL A 193 -10.54 -14.64 -19.52
C VAL A 193 -11.90 -14.17 -18.99
N GLU A 194 -12.21 -14.49 -17.73
CA GLU A 194 -13.40 -14.00 -17.06
C GLU A 194 -13.08 -12.68 -16.36
N LYS A 195 -13.59 -11.59 -16.92
CA LYS A 195 -13.34 -10.24 -16.43
C LYS A 195 -14.50 -9.79 -15.53
N PRO A 196 -14.22 -9.14 -14.39
CA PRO A 196 -15.27 -8.52 -13.61
C PRO A 196 -15.93 -7.38 -14.41
N PRO A 197 -17.14 -6.94 -14.02
CA PRO A 197 -17.77 -5.77 -14.62
C PRO A 197 -16.83 -4.57 -14.65
N LEU A 198 -16.82 -3.85 -15.78
CA LEU A 198 -16.02 -2.64 -15.92
C LEU A 198 -16.45 -1.63 -14.85
N GLY A 199 -15.46 -1.05 -14.16
CA GLY A 199 -15.71 -0.10 -13.09
C GLY A 199 -16.03 -0.70 -11.73
N ALA A 200 -16.06 -2.04 -11.57
CA ALA A 200 -16.18 -2.69 -10.25
C ALA A 200 -14.92 -2.53 -9.37
N LEU A 201 -13.81 -2.12 -9.98
CA LEU A 201 -12.53 -1.84 -9.35
C LEU A 201 -12.05 -0.41 -9.69
N LYS A 202 -11.66 0.38 -8.70
CA LYS A 202 -11.07 1.72 -8.85
C LYS A 202 -9.82 1.90 -8.00
N ILE A 203 -8.94 2.80 -8.42
CA ILE A 203 -7.71 3.17 -7.72
C ILE A 203 -7.70 4.68 -7.43
N VAL A 204 -7.31 5.05 -6.21
CA VAL A 204 -6.96 6.44 -5.83
C VAL A 204 -5.51 6.42 -5.34
N GLY A 205 -4.59 6.80 -6.23
CA GLY A 205 -3.16 6.74 -5.97
C GLY A 205 -2.65 7.88 -5.10
N VAL A 206 -1.78 7.58 -4.13
CA VAL A 206 -1.11 8.59 -3.30
C VAL A 206 0.40 8.49 -3.51
N ALA A 207 1.06 9.61 -3.78
CA ALA A 207 2.50 9.71 -4.04
C ALA A 207 2.99 8.76 -5.14
N THR A 208 2.32 8.72 -6.29
CA THR A 208 2.59 7.70 -7.31
C THR A 208 3.89 7.96 -8.07
N PRO A 209 4.81 6.98 -8.18
CA PRO A 209 5.96 7.04 -9.08
C PRO A 209 5.61 6.59 -10.52
N ALA A 210 4.40 6.05 -10.73
CA ALA A 210 3.95 5.55 -12.03
C ALA A 210 3.65 6.70 -13.01
N ASP A 211 3.60 6.36 -14.30
CA ASP A 211 3.20 7.24 -15.40
C ASP A 211 1.68 7.32 -15.61
N ALA A 212 0.93 6.40 -15.00
CA ALA A 212 -0.52 6.37 -14.98
C ALA A 212 -1.06 5.75 -13.69
N VAL A 213 -2.35 5.92 -13.45
CA VAL A 213 -3.11 5.12 -12.47
C VAL A 213 -4.15 4.31 -13.23
N GLN A 214 -4.08 2.98 -13.11
CA GLN A 214 -4.89 2.09 -13.94
C GLN A 214 -6.40 2.27 -13.71
N GLY A 215 -7.18 1.94 -14.75
CA GLY A 215 -8.64 2.08 -14.73
C GLY A 215 -9.14 3.53 -14.74
N GLY A 216 -8.29 4.46 -15.19
CA GLY A 216 -8.55 5.90 -15.14
C GLY A 216 -8.65 6.40 -13.70
N GLY A 217 -7.80 5.88 -12.82
CA GLY A 217 -7.80 6.23 -11.40
C GLY A 217 -7.35 7.66 -11.15
N LEU A 218 -7.84 8.22 -10.04
CA LEU A 218 -7.42 9.54 -9.56
C LEU A 218 -6.10 9.41 -8.78
N TYR A 219 -5.37 10.50 -8.61
CA TYR A 219 -4.14 10.48 -7.84
C TYR A 219 -3.81 11.81 -7.17
N ARG A 220 -3.04 11.75 -6.07
CA ARG A 220 -2.48 12.92 -5.39
C ARG A 220 -1.00 12.72 -5.09
N THR A 221 -0.18 13.58 -5.66
CA THR A 221 1.27 13.67 -5.39
C THR A 221 1.63 15.10 -5.06
N SER A 222 2.28 15.30 -3.91
CA SER A 222 2.65 16.61 -3.40
C SER A 222 3.80 17.21 -4.20
N SER A 223 3.75 18.51 -4.47
CA SER A 223 4.88 19.25 -5.04
C SER A 223 6.08 19.36 -4.09
N THR A 224 5.87 19.08 -2.80
CA THR A 224 6.92 19.04 -1.77
C THR A 224 7.37 17.62 -1.43
N ASP A 225 6.91 16.62 -2.20
CA ASP A 225 7.38 15.24 -2.08
C ASP A 225 8.69 15.10 -2.86
N VAL A 226 9.80 15.18 -2.13
CA VAL A 226 11.14 15.19 -2.73
C VAL A 226 11.53 13.82 -3.25
N LEU A 227 10.93 12.72 -2.76
CA LEU A 227 11.16 11.39 -3.33
C LEU A 227 10.62 11.32 -4.74
N ILE A 228 9.32 11.61 -4.90
CA ILE A 228 8.68 11.51 -6.20
C ILE A 228 9.23 12.57 -7.15
N SER A 229 9.58 13.76 -6.64
CA SER A 229 10.27 14.77 -7.44
C SER A 229 11.64 14.28 -7.92
N GLY A 230 12.43 13.62 -7.06
CA GLY A 230 13.71 13.02 -7.42
C GLY A 230 13.57 11.89 -8.44
N ILE A 231 12.60 11.01 -8.26
CA ILE A 231 12.29 9.94 -9.22
C ILE A 231 11.90 10.55 -10.58
N ARG A 232 11.07 11.60 -10.60
CA ARG A 232 10.62 12.26 -11.85
C ARG A 232 11.77 12.88 -12.65
N LEU A 233 12.83 13.34 -11.99
CA LEU A 233 14.00 13.89 -12.68
C LEU A 233 14.72 12.82 -13.53
N VAL A 234 14.58 11.55 -13.16
CA VAL A 234 15.22 10.45 -13.88
C VAL A 234 14.22 9.66 -14.73
N LEU A 235 12.97 9.59 -14.29
CA LEU A 235 11.85 8.96 -14.97
C LEU A 235 10.86 10.03 -15.38
N SER A 236 11.12 10.64 -16.55
CA SER A 236 10.29 11.71 -17.09
C SER A 236 8.83 11.31 -17.33
N GLY A 237 8.51 10.00 -17.35
CA GLY A 237 7.15 9.48 -17.43
C GLY A 237 6.35 9.58 -16.12
N THR A 238 7.00 9.72 -14.95
CA THR A 238 6.30 9.78 -13.66
C THR A 238 5.30 10.93 -13.62
N LEU A 239 4.05 10.64 -13.22
CA LEU A 239 2.96 11.60 -13.15
C LEU A 239 3.35 12.89 -12.43
N PRO A 240 2.90 14.07 -12.91
CA PRO A 240 3.26 15.35 -12.30
C PRO A 240 2.60 15.52 -10.94
N ALA A 241 3.23 16.32 -10.07
CA ALA A 241 2.61 16.71 -8.81
C ALA A 241 1.31 17.49 -9.07
N ASN A 242 0.29 17.22 -8.26
CA ASN A 242 -1.04 17.78 -8.42
C ASN A 242 -1.75 18.06 -7.08
N THR A 243 -0.99 18.03 -5.99
CA THR A 243 -1.39 18.55 -4.68
C THR A 243 -0.17 19.16 -3.97
N HIS A 244 -0.33 19.62 -2.74
CA HIS A 244 0.76 20.03 -1.86
C HIS A 244 0.38 19.73 -0.41
N TRP A 245 1.38 19.65 0.47
CA TRP A 245 1.18 19.44 1.91
C TRP A 245 0.99 20.75 2.68
N GLY A 246 0.56 21.84 2.04
CA GLY A 246 0.48 23.14 2.69
C GLY A 246 1.87 23.63 3.10
N ILE A 247 2.06 23.95 4.39
CA ILE A 247 3.37 24.33 4.94
C ILE A 247 4.28 23.09 4.92
N SER A 248 5.44 23.23 4.27
CA SER A 248 6.38 22.11 4.11
C SER A 248 6.76 21.49 5.47
N PRO A 249 6.75 20.15 5.61
CA PRO A 249 7.20 19.41 6.80
C PRO A 249 8.60 19.77 7.28
N LEU A 250 9.40 20.37 6.40
CA LEU A 250 10.71 20.95 6.67
C LEU A 250 10.77 21.80 7.94
N LEU A 251 9.66 22.47 8.29
CA LEU A 251 9.63 23.41 9.40
C LEU A 251 9.20 22.79 10.74
N VAL A 252 8.83 21.50 10.78
CA VAL A 252 8.04 20.97 11.91
C VAL A 252 8.43 19.59 12.45
N SER A 253 9.28 18.76 11.81
CA SER A 253 9.62 17.45 12.41
C SER A 253 10.96 16.80 11.98
N PRO A 254 11.70 16.19 12.93
CA PRO A 254 12.90 15.38 12.66
C PRO A 254 12.64 14.00 12.03
N ALA A 255 11.38 13.56 11.89
CA ALA A 255 11.00 12.35 11.15
C ALA A 255 10.83 12.61 9.62
N TYR A 256 11.69 13.49 9.08
CA TYR A 256 11.63 14.01 7.71
C TYR A 256 11.75 12.85 6.70
N SER A 257 10.61 12.47 6.11
CA SER A 257 10.55 11.53 4.97
C SER A 257 10.66 12.26 3.62
N GLY A 258 11.16 13.50 3.61
CA GLY A 258 11.19 14.31 2.39
C GLY A 258 9.80 14.64 1.84
N GLY A 259 8.77 14.67 2.70
CA GLY A 259 7.40 14.88 2.23
C GLY A 259 6.76 13.64 1.58
N HIS A 260 7.22 12.43 1.92
CA HIS A 260 6.80 11.18 1.27
C HIS A 260 6.07 10.19 2.20
N SER A 261 5.73 10.55 3.44
CA SER A 261 4.95 9.67 4.31
C SER A 261 3.45 9.71 4.00
N PHE A 262 2.80 8.54 3.98
CA PHE A 262 1.35 8.45 3.77
C PHE A 262 0.55 9.19 4.86
N ILE A 263 0.98 9.08 6.13
CA ILE A 263 0.39 9.85 7.24
C ILE A 263 0.52 11.35 6.99
N GLY A 264 1.62 11.82 6.41
CA GLY A 264 1.80 13.22 6.01
C GLY A 264 0.74 13.65 5.01
N TYR A 265 0.53 12.88 3.93
CA TYR A 265 -0.54 13.10 2.96
C TYR A 265 -1.94 13.17 3.58
N LEU A 266 -2.19 12.40 4.65
CA LEU A 266 -3.47 12.37 5.38
C LEU A 266 -3.54 13.32 6.58
N THR A 267 -2.50 14.10 6.87
CA THR A 267 -2.48 15.07 7.98
C THR A 267 -2.48 16.50 7.44
N ALA A 268 -1.82 16.73 6.32
CA ALA A 268 -1.67 18.03 5.70
C ALA A 268 -2.84 18.39 4.77
N GLU A 269 -3.20 19.68 4.74
CA GLU A 269 -4.10 20.25 3.74
C GLU A 269 -3.31 20.98 2.64
N PRO A 270 -3.82 21.03 1.40
CA PRO A 270 -5.10 20.48 0.92
C PRO A 270 -5.08 18.98 0.60
N SER A 271 -3.92 18.32 0.71
CA SER A 271 -3.72 16.92 0.35
C SER A 271 -4.77 15.97 0.93
N ARG A 272 -5.00 16.00 2.24
CA ARG A 272 -5.98 15.15 2.91
C ARG A 272 -7.37 15.33 2.31
N THR A 273 -7.86 16.57 2.23
CA THR A 273 -9.20 16.84 1.72
C THR A 273 -9.36 16.34 0.28
N GLN A 274 -8.34 16.51 -0.55
CA GLN A 274 -8.36 16.08 -1.94
C GLN A 274 -8.36 14.55 -2.06
N ILE A 275 -7.50 13.83 -1.32
CA ILE A 275 -7.48 12.36 -1.32
C ILE A 275 -8.86 11.81 -0.93
N LEU A 276 -9.46 12.33 0.15
CA LEU A 276 -10.76 11.84 0.60
C LEU A 276 -11.89 12.22 -0.37
N THR A 277 -11.77 13.32 -1.12
CA THR A 277 -12.72 13.71 -2.17
C THR A 277 -12.58 12.83 -3.42
N ASP A 278 -11.36 12.40 -3.75
CA ASP A 278 -11.10 11.44 -4.83
C ASP A 278 -11.64 10.06 -4.49
N MET A 279 -11.50 9.63 -3.23
CA MET A 279 -12.13 8.41 -2.72
C MET A 279 -13.65 8.50 -2.83
N GLU A 280 -14.26 9.59 -2.36
CA GLU A 280 -15.70 9.82 -2.47
C GLU A 280 -16.18 9.76 -3.93
N SER A 281 -15.49 10.45 -4.84
CA SER A 281 -15.80 10.46 -6.27
C SER A 281 -15.70 9.05 -6.88
N SER A 282 -14.68 8.28 -6.51
CA SER A 282 -14.49 6.91 -6.94
C SER A 282 -15.58 5.98 -6.40
N LEU A 283 -16.02 6.19 -5.15
CA LEU A 283 -17.09 5.43 -4.52
C LEU A 283 -18.46 5.72 -5.14
N ILE A 284 -18.73 6.97 -5.54
CA ILE A 284 -19.93 7.33 -6.31
C ILE A 284 -19.94 6.57 -7.64
N ALA A 285 -18.81 6.55 -8.36
CA ALA A 285 -18.70 5.80 -9.61
C ALA A 285 -18.90 4.29 -9.38
N LEU A 286 -18.27 3.73 -8.34
CA LEU A 286 -18.42 2.32 -7.98
C LEU A 286 -19.88 1.98 -7.63
N ALA A 287 -20.59 2.85 -6.91
CA ALA A 287 -21.98 2.61 -6.50
C ALA A 287 -22.91 2.34 -7.70
N SER A 288 -22.62 2.94 -8.86
CA SER A 288 -23.38 2.74 -10.10
C SER A 288 -23.16 1.37 -10.78
N VAL A 289 -22.13 0.63 -10.38
CA VAL A 289 -21.77 -0.67 -10.97
C VAL A 289 -22.34 -1.79 -10.13
N ASN A 290 -23.15 -2.65 -10.73
CA ASN A 290 -23.56 -3.91 -10.12
C ASN A 290 -22.42 -4.95 -10.39
N PRO A 291 -21.75 -5.49 -9.34
CA PRO A 291 -20.76 -6.56 -9.50
C PRO A 291 -21.40 -7.96 -9.68
N CYS A 292 -22.61 -8.11 -9.10
CA CYS A 292 -23.64 -9.12 -9.27
C CYS A 292 -24.98 -8.43 -8.94
#